data_AF-B7G080-F1
#
_entry.id   AF-B7G080-F1
#
_cell.length_a   1.000
_cell.length_b   1.000
_cell.length_c   1.000
_cell.angle_alpha   90.00
_cell.angle_beta   90.00
_cell.angle_gamma   90.00
#
_symmetry.space_group_name_H-M   'P 1'
#
loop_
_entity.id
_entity.type
_entity.pdbx_description
1 polymer ?
#
loop_
_entity_poly.entity_id
_entity_poly.type
_entity_poly.pdbx_seq_one_letter_code
_entity_poly.pdbx_strand_id
1 'polypeptide(L)'
;MLVLAFFRFDELPNFTCSHGASFRERNKSQPDCFVARRSAPMCSPRNGFFGCSTGQYPHRETALTPSAPKRQLFKQVVVNEMSQKRHRKDHTYDYGLPRDYATVFPTLGAELDAFFTFMTKPSILSSEPPLRVVTANVYLRHAKLFLGWYVNIYQCQGELDPSMEPKFGTTDPSLYNIIPNQEKNSATCFIDFLLWLRSNRQISVSYEANVLRGITKMLKFRFARDCSPDRTGDPSKPFDDVPILRELRKLHRQANGQQRLAPRVSDETKKWLSWPEYLGVVQQSLTEVDQLLRAYNGPDPETVEASFTVEQRRISVAYQKYLILAIFASIPDRQRTIRELELDRSFVKDIASDSWGIKHAPDDYKTGKTYGERPLLQLSPSLTPAIEGFVSHWRLCLRPQTKHVFVQPRTCNPLTQDSVYQIVSRACFQYTGKRTNPHLLRDMIVTHVRESDASEKQLEALALFMGHSIQVQRASYDRRTLNDKVAPAVELIRSLNSVSLMK
;
A
#
# COMPACT_ATOMS: atom_id res chain seq x y z
N MET A 1 36.39 6.50 -10.71
CA MET A 1 36.93 5.12 -10.66
C MET A 1 37.06 4.73 -9.20
N LEU A 2 36.62 3.51 -8.87
CA LEU A 2 36.75 2.75 -7.60
C LEU A 2 35.64 2.81 -6.52
N VAL A 3 35.09 1.60 -6.33
CA VAL A 3 34.48 0.91 -5.16
C VAL A 3 33.13 1.38 -4.60
N LEU A 4 32.05 0.81 -5.13
CA LEU A 4 30.90 0.40 -4.32
C LEU A 4 30.91 -1.13 -4.27
N ALA A 5 30.85 -1.68 -3.07
CA ALA A 5 31.07 -3.07 -2.75
C ALA A 5 30.07 -3.99 -3.48
N PHE A 6 30.59 -4.77 -4.41
CA PHE A 6 29.94 -5.94 -4.99
C PHE A 6 30.04 -7.11 -3.99
N PHE A 7 28.90 -7.69 -3.61
CA PHE A 7 28.90 -9.09 -3.21
C PHE A 7 28.99 -9.93 -4.48
N ARG A 8 30.13 -10.62 -4.67
CA ARG A 8 30.35 -11.58 -5.76
C ARG A 8 29.38 -12.76 -5.59
N PHE A 9 28.55 -12.99 -6.59
CA PHE A 9 27.83 -14.24 -6.83
C PHE A 9 28.53 -14.93 -8.00
N ASP A 10 29.66 -15.59 -7.76
CA ASP A 10 30.32 -16.40 -8.78
C ASP A 10 31.15 -17.49 -8.10
N GLU A 11 30.54 -18.65 -7.85
CA GLU A 11 31.19 -19.96 -7.88
C GLU A 11 30.11 -21.00 -8.18
N LEU A 12 30.07 -21.53 -9.41
CA LEU A 12 29.78 -22.92 -9.79
C LEU A 12 29.94 -23.08 -11.33
N PRO A 13 30.31 -24.26 -11.85
CA PRO A 13 31.07 -24.40 -13.09
C PRO A 13 30.25 -24.43 -14.39
N ASN A 14 30.90 -23.94 -15.44
CA ASN A 14 30.51 -24.03 -16.85
C ASN A 14 30.10 -25.46 -17.27
N PHE A 15 28.92 -25.58 -17.89
CA PHE A 15 28.63 -26.67 -18.82
C PHE A 15 28.31 -26.07 -20.19
N THR A 16 29.22 -26.31 -21.13
CA THR A 16 29.01 -26.13 -22.56
C THR A 16 28.20 -27.31 -23.10
N CYS A 17 27.18 -27.03 -23.90
CA CYS A 17 26.74 -28.01 -24.90
C CYS A 17 26.35 -27.28 -26.19
N SER A 18 27.03 -27.68 -27.25
CA SER A 18 26.88 -27.31 -28.65
C SER A 18 25.75 -28.10 -29.32
N HIS A 19 25.48 -27.76 -30.60
CA HIS A 19 24.50 -28.30 -31.57
C HIS A 19 23.23 -27.45 -31.66
N GLY A 20 22.83 -26.81 -32.77
CA GLY A 20 23.23 -26.92 -34.18
C GLY A 20 22.20 -27.70 -35.01
N ALA A 21 21.16 -27.01 -35.52
CA ALA A 21 20.37 -27.29 -36.75
C ALA A 21 19.10 -26.40 -36.73
N SER A 22 18.87 -25.44 -37.63
CA SER A 22 18.53 -25.52 -39.07
C SER A 22 17.15 -26.10 -39.41
N PHE A 23 16.20 -25.19 -39.64
CA PHE A 23 15.27 -25.11 -40.79
C PHE A 23 14.25 -26.24 -41.06
N ARG A 24 12.95 -25.94 -40.95
CA ARG A 24 11.96 -26.11 -42.05
C ARG A 24 10.58 -25.52 -41.74
N GLU A 25 10.12 -24.69 -42.67
CA GLU A 25 8.73 -24.24 -42.83
C GLU A 25 7.79 -25.43 -43.13
N ARG A 26 6.55 -25.36 -42.64
CA ARG A 26 5.39 -25.74 -43.47
C ARG A 26 4.07 -25.11 -43.01
N ASN A 27 3.35 -24.65 -44.03
CA ASN A 27 2.12 -23.89 -44.04
C ASN A 27 0.85 -24.75 -43.83
N LYS A 28 -0.20 -24.09 -43.31
CA LYS A 28 -1.64 -24.20 -43.59
C LYS A 28 -2.36 -25.56 -43.40
N SER A 29 -3.35 -25.59 -42.50
CA SER A 29 -4.79 -25.66 -42.84
C SER A 29 -5.68 -25.89 -41.60
N GLN A 30 -6.68 -25.04 -41.44
CA GLN A 30 -7.97 -25.27 -40.78
C GLN A 30 -9.01 -25.60 -41.89
N PRO A 31 -10.29 -25.94 -41.60
CA PRO A 31 -10.96 -26.15 -40.30
C PRO A 31 -11.76 -27.47 -40.25
N ASP A 32 -12.37 -27.81 -39.11
CA ASP A 32 -13.83 -28.02 -39.06
C ASP A 32 -14.41 -28.27 -37.66
N CYS A 33 -15.60 -27.72 -37.51
CA CYS A 33 -16.48 -27.69 -36.36
C CYS A 33 -16.96 -29.08 -35.96
N PHE A 34 -17.03 -29.39 -34.65
CA PHE A 34 -18.10 -30.25 -34.13
C PHE A 34 -18.52 -29.85 -32.72
N VAL A 35 -19.81 -29.55 -32.61
CA VAL A 35 -20.56 -29.24 -31.39
C VAL A 35 -20.79 -30.55 -30.62
N ALA A 36 -20.44 -30.59 -29.33
CA ALA A 36 -20.95 -31.61 -28.42
C ALA A 36 -21.18 -31.03 -27.02
N ARG A 37 -22.46 -30.78 -26.70
CA ARG A 37 -22.99 -30.63 -25.34
C ARG A 37 -22.92 -31.99 -24.62
N ARG A 38 -22.51 -32.00 -23.35
CA ARG A 38 -22.91 -32.97 -22.29
C ARG A 38 -22.47 -32.37 -20.94
N SER A 39 -23.38 -31.86 -20.12
CA SER A 39 -24.14 -32.57 -19.08
C SER A 39 -23.25 -33.13 -17.97
N ALA A 40 -23.14 -32.39 -16.86
CA ALA A 40 -22.55 -32.85 -15.61
C ALA A 40 -23.62 -33.54 -14.72
N PRO A 41 -23.26 -34.56 -13.91
CA PRO A 41 -24.09 -34.96 -12.78
C PRO A 41 -23.50 -34.48 -11.44
N MET A 42 -24.42 -34.01 -10.60
CA MET A 42 -24.24 -33.77 -9.17
C MET A 42 -24.02 -35.08 -8.41
N CYS A 43 -23.15 -35.05 -7.39
CA CYS A 43 -23.15 -36.01 -6.30
C CYS A 43 -23.16 -35.27 -4.95
N SER A 44 -24.14 -35.61 -4.11
CA SER A 44 -24.29 -35.18 -2.71
C SER A 44 -23.34 -35.94 -1.76
N PRO A 45 -22.97 -35.39 -0.59
CA PRO A 45 -22.24 -36.12 0.43
C PRO A 45 -23.17 -36.76 1.48
N ARG A 46 -22.91 -38.02 1.82
CA ARG A 46 -23.48 -38.72 2.99
C ARG A 46 -22.54 -38.62 4.19
N ASN A 47 -23.13 -38.27 5.34
CA ASN A 47 -22.56 -38.35 6.68
C ASN A 47 -22.27 -39.80 7.10
N GLY A 48 -21.24 -39.98 7.93
CA GLY A 48 -20.94 -41.23 8.62
C GLY A 48 -20.14 -40.97 9.88
N PHE A 49 -20.85 -40.92 11.02
CA PHE A 49 -20.35 -41.02 12.39
C PHE A 49 -19.69 -42.38 12.64
N PHE A 50 -18.59 -42.44 13.39
CA PHE A 50 -18.25 -43.55 14.26
C PHE A 50 -17.34 -43.08 15.41
N GLY A 51 -17.69 -43.48 16.64
CA GLY A 51 -16.94 -43.27 17.87
C GLY A 51 -16.36 -44.58 18.43
N CYS A 52 -15.91 -44.52 19.69
CA CYS A 52 -15.15 -45.51 20.49
C CYS A 52 -13.64 -45.59 20.15
N SER A 53 -12.69 -45.67 21.09
CA SER A 53 -12.75 -46.13 22.49
C SER A 53 -11.53 -45.60 23.29
N THR A 54 -11.72 -45.60 24.61
CA THR A 54 -10.76 -45.31 25.68
C THR A 54 -9.72 -46.42 25.88
N GLY A 55 -8.45 -46.05 25.99
CA GLY A 55 -7.36 -46.93 26.43
C GLY A 55 -6.30 -46.16 27.23
N GLN A 56 -6.22 -46.43 28.53
CA GLN A 56 -5.17 -45.97 29.45
C GLN A 56 -3.91 -46.84 29.29
N TYR A 57 -2.73 -46.24 29.25
CA TYR A 57 -1.42 -46.82 29.62
C TYR A 57 -0.37 -45.67 29.77
N PRO A 58 0.78 -45.90 30.44
CA PRO A 58 1.17 -45.12 31.61
C PRO A 58 2.22 -44.03 31.34
N HIS A 59 2.37 -43.16 32.33
CA HIS A 59 3.35 -42.08 32.41
C HIS A 59 4.77 -42.53 32.03
N ARG A 60 5.33 -41.85 31.01
CA ARG A 60 6.76 -41.84 30.73
C ARG A 60 7.23 -40.39 30.89
N GLU A 61 7.96 -40.12 31.98
CA GLU A 61 8.68 -38.86 32.17
C GLU A 61 9.71 -38.71 31.05
N THR A 62 9.44 -37.79 30.12
CA THR A 62 10.44 -37.29 29.18
C THR A 62 10.89 -35.91 29.65
N ALA A 63 12.18 -35.83 29.96
CA ALA A 63 12.89 -34.63 30.34
C ALA A 63 12.59 -33.48 29.36
N LEU A 64 12.23 -32.33 29.94
CA LEU A 64 11.99 -31.07 29.25
C LEU A 64 13.27 -30.59 28.54
N THR A 65 13.39 -30.89 27.25
CA THR A 65 14.21 -30.07 26.34
C THR A 65 13.59 -28.67 26.27
N PRO A 66 14.39 -27.58 26.37
CA PRO A 66 13.84 -26.23 26.25
C PRO A 66 13.17 -26.08 24.89
N SER A 67 11.86 -25.87 24.91
CA SER A 67 11.07 -25.67 23.70
C SER A 67 11.64 -24.49 22.93
N ALA A 68 12.03 -24.69 21.68
CA ALA A 68 12.35 -23.61 20.76
C ALA A 68 11.25 -22.54 20.84
N PRO A 69 11.59 -21.24 20.91
CA PRO A 69 10.61 -20.19 21.11
C PRO A 69 9.52 -20.29 20.03
N LYS A 70 8.27 -20.48 20.46
CA LYS A 70 7.11 -20.58 19.56
C LYS A 70 7.07 -19.33 18.69
N ARG A 71 7.38 -19.47 17.39
CA ARG A 71 7.24 -18.38 16.41
C ARG A 71 5.79 -17.89 16.45
N GLN A 72 5.61 -16.61 16.77
CA GLN A 72 4.29 -15.99 16.82
C GLN A 72 3.59 -16.12 15.45
N LEU A 73 2.27 -16.35 15.43
CA LEU A 73 1.54 -16.43 14.16
C LEU A 73 1.51 -15.05 13.49
N PHE A 74 1.62 -15.00 12.15
CA PHE A 74 1.60 -13.74 11.37
C PHE A 74 0.42 -12.83 11.73
N LYS A 75 -0.76 -13.40 12.00
CA LYS A 75 -1.96 -12.65 12.40
C LYS A 75 -1.91 -12.15 13.85
N GLN A 76 -1.14 -12.80 14.73
CA GLN A 76 -1.01 -12.45 16.15
C GLN A 76 -0.01 -11.33 16.40
N VAL A 77 0.99 -11.16 15.52
CA VAL A 77 1.90 -10.01 15.55
C VAL A 77 1.14 -8.78 15.08
N VAL A 78 0.32 -8.21 15.95
CA VAL A 78 -0.45 -7.00 15.66
C VAL A 78 0.36 -5.80 16.07
N VAL A 79 0.53 -4.88 15.12
CA VAL A 79 1.43 -3.73 15.29
C VAL A 79 0.75 -2.54 15.94
N ASN A 80 -0.49 -2.72 16.40
CA ASN A 80 -1.23 -1.73 17.17
C ASN A 80 -2.23 -2.44 18.10
N GLU A 81 -1.91 -2.55 19.38
CA GLU A 81 -2.77 -3.15 20.40
C GLU A 81 -4.13 -2.45 20.53
N MET A 82 -4.17 -1.12 20.30
CA MET A 82 -5.43 -0.36 20.26
C MET A 82 -6.32 -0.81 19.10
N SER A 83 -5.72 -1.24 17.98
CA SER A 83 -6.48 -1.78 16.85
C SER A 83 -7.10 -3.15 17.16
N GLN A 84 -6.46 -3.98 17.99
CA GLN A 84 -7.08 -5.23 18.47
C GLN A 84 -8.22 -4.94 19.46
N LYS A 85 -8.00 -4.01 20.41
CA LYS A 85 -9.04 -3.57 21.35
C LYS A 85 -10.26 -3.00 20.61
N ARG A 86 -10.05 -2.31 19.48
CA ARG A 86 -11.11 -1.78 18.60
C ARG A 86 -11.90 -2.83 17.82
N HIS A 87 -11.42 -4.05 17.64
CA HIS A 87 -12.19 -5.09 16.92
C HIS A 87 -13.02 -5.98 17.86
N ARG A 88 -12.82 -5.87 19.18
CA ARG A 88 -13.41 -6.76 20.18
C ARG A 88 -14.71 -6.25 20.81
N LYS A 89 -15.15 -5.01 20.56
CA LYS A 89 -16.47 -4.55 21.02
C LYS A 89 -17.49 -4.73 19.89
N ASP A 90 -18.68 -5.16 20.28
CA ASP A 90 -19.87 -5.32 19.46
C ASP A 90 -20.31 -4.02 18.75
N HIS A 91 -21.13 -4.19 17.70
CA HIS A 91 -21.99 -3.30 16.88
C HIS A 91 -22.12 -1.77 17.12
N THR A 92 -21.63 -1.23 18.23
CA THR A 92 -21.49 0.21 18.60
C THR A 92 -20.55 1.06 17.71
N TYR A 93 -20.09 0.51 16.58
CA TYR A 93 -19.04 1.12 15.76
C TYR A 93 -19.53 2.06 14.68
N ASP A 94 -20.82 2.02 14.34
CA ASP A 94 -21.36 2.72 13.18
C ASP A 94 -22.01 4.05 13.57
N TYR A 95 -21.16 5.04 13.85
CA TYR A 95 -21.58 6.44 13.92
C TYR A 95 -21.65 7.06 12.52
N GLY A 96 -21.38 6.30 11.46
CA GLY A 96 -21.55 6.76 10.09
C GLY A 96 -23.00 6.65 9.64
N LEU A 97 -23.27 7.20 8.47
CA LEU A 97 -24.51 6.90 7.76
C LEU A 97 -24.59 5.38 7.47
N PRO A 98 -25.78 4.77 7.56
CA PRO A 98 -25.95 3.34 7.30
C PRO A 98 -25.63 3.01 5.83
N ARG A 99 -25.40 1.73 5.51
CA ARG A 99 -24.98 1.33 4.15
C ARG A 99 -26.02 1.70 3.08
N ASP A 100 -27.28 1.63 3.45
CA ASP A 100 -28.48 1.96 2.67
C ASP A 100 -28.97 3.40 2.93
N TYR A 101 -28.10 4.30 3.39
CA TYR A 101 -28.46 5.70 3.67
C TYR A 101 -29.16 6.43 2.52
N ALA A 102 -28.89 6.08 1.26
CA ALA A 102 -29.55 6.70 0.12
C ALA A 102 -31.03 6.32 0.01
N THR A 103 -31.42 5.17 0.58
CA THR A 103 -32.81 4.74 0.70
C THR A 103 -33.46 5.34 1.94
N VAL A 104 -32.73 5.39 3.06
CA VAL A 104 -33.22 5.93 4.34
C VAL A 104 -33.34 7.46 4.30
N PHE A 105 -32.41 8.13 3.64
CA PHE A 105 -32.28 9.59 3.54
C PHE A 105 -32.09 10.00 2.06
N PRO A 106 -33.15 9.95 1.24
CA PRO A 106 -33.04 10.14 -0.21
C PRO A 106 -32.52 11.52 -0.60
N THR A 107 -32.90 12.58 0.12
CA THR A 107 -32.38 13.93 -0.14
C THR A 107 -30.88 14.00 0.11
N LEU A 108 -30.42 13.51 1.27
CA LEU A 108 -28.99 13.45 1.59
C LEU A 108 -28.22 12.56 0.61
N GLY A 109 -28.84 11.45 0.18
CA GLY A 109 -28.34 10.55 -0.85
C GLY A 109 -27.96 11.30 -2.12
N ALA A 110 -28.93 12.02 -2.68
CA ALA A 110 -28.74 12.81 -3.89
C ALA A 110 -27.69 13.93 -3.73
N GLU A 111 -27.67 14.60 -2.58
CA GLU A 111 -26.67 15.64 -2.28
C GLU A 111 -25.25 15.08 -2.19
N LEU A 112 -25.08 13.88 -1.63
CA LEU A 112 -23.78 13.21 -1.53
C LEU A 112 -23.29 12.70 -2.90
N ASP A 113 -24.19 12.31 -3.80
CA ASP A 113 -23.87 11.97 -5.19
C ASP A 113 -23.47 13.22 -5.99
N ALA A 114 -24.16 14.34 -5.77
CA ALA A 114 -23.78 15.64 -6.32
C ALA A 114 -22.41 16.10 -5.78
N PHE A 115 -22.14 15.90 -4.49
CA PHE A 115 -20.84 16.17 -3.89
C PHE A 115 -19.73 15.32 -4.51
N PHE A 116 -19.97 14.02 -4.70
CA PHE A 116 -19.01 13.13 -5.36
C PHE A 116 -18.73 13.57 -6.80
N THR A 117 -19.78 13.97 -7.54
CA THR A 117 -19.66 14.52 -8.90
C THR A 117 -18.86 15.82 -8.91
N PHE A 118 -19.13 16.73 -7.97
CA PHE A 118 -18.39 17.98 -7.80
C PHE A 118 -16.89 17.75 -7.58
N MET A 119 -16.51 16.68 -6.88
CA MET A 119 -15.11 16.35 -6.65
C MET A 119 -14.43 15.69 -7.85
N THR A 120 -15.16 14.98 -8.71
CA THR A 120 -14.58 14.06 -9.70
C THR A 120 -14.75 14.51 -11.15
N LYS A 121 -15.63 15.49 -11.41
CA LYS A 121 -15.85 16.05 -12.74
C LYS A 121 -15.46 17.54 -12.78
N PRO A 122 -14.99 18.05 -13.94
CA PRO A 122 -14.83 19.50 -14.13
C PRO A 122 -16.15 20.22 -13.89
N SER A 123 -16.11 21.36 -13.21
CA SER A 123 -17.29 22.17 -12.91
C SER A 123 -16.91 23.63 -12.81
N ILE A 124 -17.76 24.53 -13.33
CA ILE A 124 -17.62 25.99 -13.19
C ILE A 124 -17.71 26.43 -11.72
N LEU A 125 -18.31 25.60 -10.86
CA LEU A 125 -18.43 25.85 -9.42
C LEU A 125 -17.20 25.39 -8.64
N SER A 126 -16.29 24.63 -9.26
CA SER A 126 -15.05 24.17 -8.63
C SER A 126 -13.87 24.97 -9.14
N SER A 127 -13.22 25.70 -8.25
CA SER A 127 -11.93 26.36 -8.50
C SER A 127 -10.75 25.38 -8.56
N GLU A 128 -10.97 24.11 -8.20
CA GLU A 128 -9.92 23.09 -8.13
C GLU A 128 -10.08 22.05 -9.25
N PRO A 129 -8.97 21.47 -9.74
CA PRO A 129 -9.03 20.40 -10.72
C PRO A 129 -9.71 19.14 -10.13
N PRO A 130 -10.32 18.30 -10.99
CA PRO A 130 -10.96 17.07 -10.53
C PRO A 130 -10.02 16.15 -9.76
N LEU A 131 -10.54 15.63 -8.65
CA LEU A 131 -9.86 14.64 -7.82
C LEU A 131 -9.96 13.26 -8.46
N ARG A 132 -8.94 12.43 -8.22
CA ARG A 132 -9.02 10.99 -8.48
C ARG A 132 -10.13 10.38 -7.61
N VAL A 133 -10.86 9.42 -8.20
CA VAL A 133 -11.94 8.67 -7.53
C VAL A 133 -11.54 8.13 -6.15
N VAL A 134 -10.30 7.61 -6.02
CA VAL A 134 -9.79 7.09 -4.74
C VAL A 134 -9.76 8.17 -3.65
N THR A 135 -9.33 9.40 -3.98
CA THR A 135 -9.30 10.51 -3.03
C THR A 135 -10.72 11.01 -2.72
N ALA A 136 -11.57 11.12 -3.74
CA ALA A 136 -12.97 11.51 -3.57
C ALA A 136 -13.73 10.55 -2.65
N ASN A 137 -13.50 9.23 -2.77
CA ASN A 137 -14.08 8.22 -1.88
C ASN A 137 -13.66 8.41 -0.42
N VAL A 138 -12.42 8.80 -0.15
CA VAL A 138 -11.96 9.09 1.23
C VAL A 138 -12.70 10.30 1.80
N TYR A 139 -12.85 11.37 1.02
CA TYR A 139 -13.56 12.57 1.47
C TYR A 139 -15.06 12.33 1.64
N LEU A 140 -15.67 11.58 0.72
CA LEU A 140 -17.05 11.12 0.84
C LEU A 140 -17.25 10.29 2.11
N ARG A 141 -16.31 9.39 2.43
CA ARG A 141 -16.36 8.64 3.69
C ARG A 141 -16.31 9.55 4.91
N HIS A 142 -15.44 10.57 4.93
CA HIS A 142 -15.41 11.52 6.05
C HIS A 142 -16.71 12.31 6.19
N ALA A 143 -17.32 12.72 5.06
CA ALA A 143 -18.65 13.34 5.06
C ALA A 143 -19.71 12.40 5.65
N LYS A 144 -19.78 11.15 5.19
CA LYS A 144 -20.72 10.13 5.71
C LYS A 144 -20.53 9.85 7.21
N LEU A 145 -19.29 9.86 7.70
CA LEU A 145 -19.00 9.68 9.12
C LEU A 145 -19.46 10.88 9.97
N PHE A 146 -19.24 12.10 9.48
CA PHE A 146 -19.72 13.30 10.15
C PHE A 146 -21.25 13.37 10.16
N LEU A 147 -21.88 13.17 9.00
CA LEU A 147 -23.34 13.27 8.84
C LEU A 147 -24.07 12.19 9.65
N GLY A 148 -23.55 10.97 9.67
CA GLY A 148 -24.09 9.92 10.52
C GLY A 148 -24.02 10.27 12.01
N TRP A 149 -22.89 10.84 12.45
CA TRP A 149 -22.74 11.27 13.84
C TRP A 149 -23.70 12.40 14.17
N TYR A 150 -23.87 13.33 13.23
CA TYR A 150 -24.78 14.45 13.42
C TYR A 150 -26.22 13.97 13.63
N VAL A 151 -26.70 13.08 12.75
CA VAL A 151 -28.07 12.56 12.80
C VAL A 151 -28.29 11.63 14.00
N ASN A 152 -27.34 10.72 14.28
CA ASN A 152 -27.56 9.64 15.25
C ASN A 152 -27.17 10.01 16.68
N ILE A 153 -26.28 11.00 16.87
CA ILE A 153 -25.70 11.31 18.17
C ILE A 153 -25.93 12.77 18.51
N TYR A 154 -25.56 13.70 17.63
CA TYR A 154 -25.58 15.13 17.95
C TYR A 154 -27.01 15.66 18.14
N GLN A 155 -27.93 15.31 17.25
CA GLN A 155 -29.34 15.72 17.36
C GLN A 155 -30.04 15.06 18.56
N CYS A 156 -29.59 13.89 19.00
CA CYS A 156 -30.19 13.14 20.11
C CYS A 156 -29.65 13.53 21.50
N GLN A 157 -28.67 14.45 21.60
CA GLN A 157 -28.05 14.84 22.88
C GLN A 157 -28.99 15.59 23.87
N GLY A 158 -30.27 15.72 23.56
CA GLY A 158 -31.32 16.17 24.50
C GLY A 158 -32.09 15.04 25.20
N GLU A 159 -32.01 13.78 24.74
CA GLU A 159 -32.72 12.62 25.31
C GLU A 159 -31.87 11.34 25.12
N LEU A 160 -30.94 11.07 26.03
CA LEU A 160 -30.20 9.79 26.05
C LEU A 160 -30.65 8.95 27.25
N ASP A 161 -31.82 8.33 27.12
CA ASP A 161 -32.15 7.13 27.88
C ASP A 161 -31.43 5.93 27.22
N PRO A 162 -30.52 5.23 27.93
CA PRO A 162 -29.79 4.07 27.40
C PRO A 162 -30.68 2.88 27.00
N SER A 163 -31.98 2.90 27.33
CA SER A 163 -32.95 1.87 27.01
C SER A 163 -33.78 2.13 25.73
N MET A 164 -33.61 3.30 25.09
CA MET A 164 -34.33 3.62 23.86
C MET A 164 -33.53 3.25 22.59
N GLU A 165 -34.19 2.51 21.70
CA GLU A 165 -33.81 2.33 20.30
C GLU A 165 -33.45 3.69 19.66
N PRO A 166 -32.41 3.76 18.80
CA PRO A 166 -32.04 4.99 18.12
C PRO A 166 -33.24 5.53 17.34
N LYS A 167 -33.84 6.61 17.85
CA LYS A 167 -34.86 7.36 17.12
C LYS A 167 -34.17 8.02 15.93
N PHE A 168 -34.21 7.37 14.77
CA PHE A 168 -33.96 8.06 13.50
C PHE A 168 -34.92 9.24 13.46
N GLY A 169 -34.38 10.47 13.49
CA GLY A 169 -35.19 11.67 13.35
C GLY A 169 -36.09 11.52 12.13
N THR A 170 -37.40 11.66 12.31
CA THR A 170 -38.45 11.44 11.31
C THR A 170 -38.41 12.40 10.11
N THR A 171 -37.35 13.18 9.96
CA THR A 171 -37.14 14.16 8.89
C THR A 171 -35.91 13.79 8.09
N ASP A 172 -36.09 13.57 6.78
CA ASP A 172 -35.00 13.37 5.81
C ASP A 172 -33.98 14.53 5.93
N PRO A 173 -32.79 14.29 6.50
CA PRO A 173 -31.83 15.34 6.77
C PRO A 173 -31.22 15.83 5.45
N SER A 174 -31.07 17.14 5.31
CA SER A 174 -30.36 17.75 4.17
C SER A 174 -29.07 18.40 4.65
N LEU A 175 -28.01 18.30 3.87
CA LEU A 175 -26.75 19.02 4.06
C LEU A 175 -26.99 20.54 4.20
N TYR A 176 -27.99 21.07 3.51
CA TYR A 176 -28.36 22.48 3.55
C TYR A 176 -29.06 22.86 4.84
N ASN A 177 -29.76 21.94 5.49
CA ASN A 177 -30.39 22.16 6.80
C ASN A 177 -29.36 22.01 7.94
N ILE A 178 -28.47 21.01 7.83
CA ILE A 178 -27.39 20.76 8.80
C ILE A 178 -26.39 21.91 8.81
N ILE A 179 -26.12 22.50 7.63
CA ILE A 179 -25.16 23.58 7.44
C ILE A 179 -25.88 24.75 6.74
N PRO A 180 -26.65 25.55 7.50
CA PRO A 180 -27.59 26.51 6.92
C PRO A 180 -26.90 27.75 6.34
N ASN A 181 -25.79 28.21 6.92
CA ASN A 181 -25.14 29.46 6.54
C ASN A 181 -23.62 29.40 6.67
N GLN A 182 -22.95 30.42 6.14
CA GLN A 182 -21.50 30.55 6.10
C GLN A 182 -20.89 31.08 7.42
N GLU A 183 -21.71 31.42 8.41
CA GLU A 183 -21.27 32.10 9.62
C GLU A 183 -20.31 31.26 10.45
N LYS A 184 -19.47 31.96 11.22
CA LYS A 184 -18.49 31.32 12.10
C LYS A 184 -19.15 30.36 13.11
N ASN A 185 -20.34 30.70 13.62
CA ASN A 185 -21.03 29.89 14.63
C ASN A 185 -21.49 28.53 14.09
N SER A 186 -21.69 28.41 12.77
CA SER A 186 -21.98 27.13 12.11
C SER A 186 -20.80 26.15 12.15
N ALA A 187 -19.61 26.60 12.57
CA ALA A 187 -18.47 25.72 12.79
C ALA A 187 -18.59 24.84 14.05
N THR A 188 -19.49 25.18 14.97
CA THR A 188 -19.61 24.55 16.30
C THR A 188 -19.82 23.04 16.21
N CYS A 189 -20.73 22.56 15.36
CA CYS A 189 -20.99 21.13 15.20
C CYS A 189 -19.77 20.34 14.69
N PHE A 190 -18.87 20.97 13.91
CA PHE A 190 -17.62 20.34 13.50
C PHE A 190 -16.61 20.28 14.64
N ILE A 191 -16.54 21.31 15.47
CA ILE A 191 -15.68 21.32 16.67
C ILE A 191 -16.15 20.21 17.61
N ASP A 192 -17.45 20.12 17.87
CA ASP A 192 -18.06 19.09 18.71
C ASP A 192 -17.78 17.69 18.16
N PHE A 193 -17.89 17.49 16.85
CA PHE A 193 -17.54 16.23 16.20
C PHE A 193 -16.07 15.86 16.42
N LEU A 194 -15.14 16.81 16.29
CA LEU A 194 -13.72 16.54 16.50
C LEU A 194 -13.42 16.24 17.96
N LEU A 195 -14.04 16.96 18.91
CA LEU A 195 -13.93 16.69 20.34
C LEU A 195 -14.46 15.29 20.67
N TRP A 196 -15.61 14.92 20.11
CA TRP A 196 -16.17 13.57 20.25
C TRP A 196 -15.24 12.51 19.65
N LEU A 197 -14.67 12.73 18.46
CA LEU A 197 -13.70 11.80 17.86
C LEU A 197 -12.45 11.64 18.74
N ARG A 198 -11.96 12.71 19.37
CA ARG A 198 -10.81 12.65 20.28
C ARG A 198 -11.16 11.86 21.54
N SER A 199 -12.25 12.20 22.21
CA SER A 199 -12.64 11.62 23.50
C SER A 199 -13.17 10.18 23.37
N ASN A 200 -14.08 9.94 22.43
CA ASN A 200 -14.79 8.67 22.29
C ASN A 200 -14.09 7.70 21.33
N ARG A 201 -13.47 8.20 20.26
CA ARG A 201 -12.82 7.35 19.22
C ARG A 201 -11.30 7.31 19.33
N GLN A 202 -10.69 8.19 20.14
CA GLN A 202 -9.24 8.25 20.37
C GLN A 202 -8.48 8.24 19.04
N ILE A 203 -8.91 9.10 18.12
CA ILE A 203 -8.30 9.21 16.79
C ILE A 203 -6.87 9.74 16.88
N SER A 204 -6.03 9.42 15.89
CA SER A 204 -4.72 10.04 15.78
C SER A 204 -4.85 11.45 15.19
N VAL A 205 -3.89 12.33 15.52
CA VAL A 205 -3.79 13.68 14.95
C VAL A 205 -3.76 13.66 13.41
N SER A 206 -3.08 12.66 12.82
CA SER A 206 -3.06 12.47 11.36
C SER A 206 -4.44 12.15 10.79
N TYR A 207 -5.22 11.31 11.48
CA TYR A 207 -6.60 11.02 11.06
C TYR A 207 -7.46 12.27 11.18
N GLU A 208 -7.31 13.05 12.25
CA GLU A 208 -8.01 14.32 12.45
C GLU A 208 -7.78 15.30 11.28
N ALA A 209 -6.51 15.51 10.90
CA ALA A 209 -6.16 16.36 9.77
C ALA A 209 -6.81 15.89 8.45
N ASN A 210 -6.89 14.56 8.24
CA ASN A 210 -7.53 13.99 7.05
C ASN A 210 -9.05 14.16 7.07
N VAL A 211 -9.70 13.99 8.23
CA VAL A 211 -11.14 14.25 8.42
C VAL A 211 -11.45 15.70 8.11
N LEU A 212 -10.72 16.64 8.70
CA LEU A 212 -10.84 18.07 8.45
C LEU A 212 -10.70 18.42 6.96
N ARG A 213 -9.79 17.77 6.25
CA ARG A 213 -9.63 17.94 4.79
C ARG A 213 -10.87 17.49 4.01
N GLY A 214 -11.46 16.35 4.37
CA GLY A 214 -12.69 15.85 3.76
C GLY A 214 -13.88 16.77 4.02
N ILE A 215 -14.07 17.19 5.28
CA ILE A 215 -15.14 18.12 5.69
C ILE A 215 -14.96 19.48 5.00
N THR A 216 -13.73 20.00 4.90
CA THR A 216 -13.45 21.24 4.16
C THR A 216 -13.92 21.13 2.70
N LYS A 217 -13.69 19.99 2.03
CA LYS A 217 -14.15 19.79 0.66
C LYS A 217 -15.68 19.73 0.56
N MET A 218 -16.35 19.14 1.54
CA MET A 218 -17.83 19.14 1.65
C MET A 218 -18.38 20.56 1.83
N LEU A 219 -17.75 21.39 2.67
CA LEU A 219 -18.16 22.80 2.84
C LEU A 219 -17.96 23.63 1.57
N LYS A 220 -16.86 23.40 0.83
CA LYS A 220 -16.65 24.04 -0.48
C LYS A 220 -17.78 23.70 -1.45
N PHE A 221 -18.23 22.44 -1.48
CA PHE A 221 -19.39 22.04 -2.26
C PHE A 221 -20.67 22.74 -1.80
N ARG A 222 -20.95 22.73 -0.48
CA ARG A 222 -22.14 23.33 0.11
C ARG A 222 -22.28 24.82 -0.23
N PHE A 223 -21.18 25.56 -0.23
CA PHE A 223 -21.18 27.01 -0.49
C PHE A 223 -20.67 27.39 -1.89
N ALA A 224 -20.51 26.42 -2.80
CA ALA A 224 -19.97 26.67 -4.14
C ALA A 224 -20.81 27.68 -4.95
N ARG A 225 -22.13 27.71 -4.71
CA ARG A 225 -23.06 28.62 -5.38
C ARG A 225 -23.23 29.96 -4.65
N ASP A 226 -22.89 29.99 -3.37
CA ASP A 226 -23.10 31.14 -2.50
C ASP A 226 -21.88 32.08 -2.47
N CYS A 227 -20.76 31.65 -3.07
CA CYS A 227 -19.51 32.41 -3.18
C CYS A 227 -19.38 32.96 -4.61
N SER A 228 -19.28 34.29 -4.73
CA SER A 228 -18.97 34.91 -6.03
C SER A 228 -17.45 35.02 -6.21
N PRO A 229 -16.89 34.55 -7.35
CA PRO A 229 -15.47 34.70 -7.65
C PRO A 229 -15.01 36.17 -7.72
N ASP A 230 -15.94 37.11 -7.90
CA ASP A 230 -15.64 38.55 -7.99
C ASP A 230 -15.45 39.24 -6.63
N ARG A 231 -15.90 38.63 -5.51
CA ARG A 231 -15.83 39.28 -4.18
C ARG A 231 -14.45 39.23 -3.54
N THR A 232 -13.64 38.23 -3.86
CA THR A 232 -12.36 37.98 -3.17
C THR A 232 -11.17 38.74 -3.75
N GLY A 233 -11.30 39.40 -4.91
CA GLY A 233 -10.25 40.19 -5.57
C GLY A 233 -9.01 39.39 -6.03
N ASP A 234 -8.76 38.22 -5.46
CA ASP A 234 -7.64 37.32 -5.69
C ASP A 234 -8.17 35.94 -6.16
N PRO A 235 -8.11 35.65 -7.48
CA PRO A 235 -8.50 34.35 -8.04
C PRO A 235 -7.71 33.16 -7.48
N SER A 236 -6.58 33.40 -6.80
CA SER A 236 -5.75 32.34 -6.22
C SER A 236 -6.28 31.82 -4.87
N LYS A 237 -7.27 32.50 -4.27
CA LYS A 237 -7.79 32.18 -2.94
C LYS A 237 -9.32 32.02 -2.90
N PRO A 238 -9.84 30.98 -3.59
CA PRO A 238 -11.26 30.69 -3.60
C PRO A 238 -11.76 30.34 -2.18
N PHE A 239 -12.91 30.90 -1.80
CA PHE A 239 -13.59 30.69 -0.52
C PHE A 239 -12.83 31.22 0.72
N ASP A 240 -12.02 32.27 0.58
CA ASP A 240 -11.35 32.94 1.71
C ASP A 240 -12.29 33.86 2.50
N ASP A 241 -13.33 34.36 1.85
CA ASP A 241 -14.40 35.18 2.41
C ASP A 241 -15.39 34.40 3.26
N VAL A 242 -15.47 33.07 3.10
CA VAL A 242 -16.39 32.18 3.84
C VAL A 242 -15.92 31.96 5.29
N PRO A 243 -16.60 32.54 6.31
CA PRO A 243 -16.13 32.50 7.69
C PRO A 243 -15.97 31.09 8.27
N ILE A 244 -16.91 30.19 8.02
CA ILE A 244 -16.85 28.79 8.47
C ILE A 244 -15.64 28.02 7.90
N LEU A 245 -15.31 28.22 6.62
CA LEU A 245 -14.14 27.60 5.99
C LEU A 245 -12.84 28.14 6.58
N ARG A 246 -12.79 29.43 6.91
CA ARG A 246 -11.63 30.04 7.58
C ARG A 246 -11.35 29.39 8.95
N GLU A 247 -12.38 29.10 9.74
CA GLU A 247 -12.22 28.40 11.02
C GLU A 247 -11.76 26.95 10.83
N LEU A 248 -12.37 26.19 9.91
CA LEU A 248 -11.90 24.81 9.63
C LEU A 248 -10.46 24.77 9.12
N ARG A 249 -10.03 25.75 8.32
CA ARG A 249 -8.63 25.87 7.88
C ARG A 249 -7.69 26.20 9.04
N LYS A 250 -8.12 26.94 10.07
CA LYS A 250 -7.34 27.13 11.30
C LYS A 250 -7.16 25.81 12.05
N LEU A 251 -8.26 25.07 12.26
CA LEU A 251 -8.22 23.75 12.90
C LEU A 251 -7.32 22.77 12.12
N HIS A 252 -7.43 22.73 10.80
CA HIS A 252 -6.59 21.88 9.96
C HIS A 252 -5.11 22.27 10.02
N ARG A 253 -4.78 23.57 10.06
CA ARG A 253 -3.39 24.02 10.25
C ARG A 253 -2.83 23.60 11.61
N GLN A 254 -3.61 23.75 12.67
CA GLN A 254 -3.23 23.29 14.01
C GLN A 254 -3.00 21.78 14.04
N ALA A 255 -3.94 20.99 13.49
CA ALA A 255 -3.80 19.54 13.38
C ALA A 255 -2.56 19.13 12.57
N ASN A 256 -2.25 19.80 11.46
CA ASN A 256 -1.01 19.54 10.70
C ASN A 256 0.25 19.89 11.50
N GLY A 257 0.24 21.00 12.25
CA GLY A 257 1.34 21.36 13.15
C GLY A 257 1.60 20.28 14.20
N GLN A 258 0.54 19.82 14.86
CA GLN A 258 0.61 18.73 15.83
C GLN A 258 1.01 17.40 15.19
N GLN A 259 0.54 17.10 13.98
CA GLN A 259 0.88 15.87 13.25
C GLN A 259 2.39 15.77 12.98
N ARG A 260 3.05 16.90 12.71
CA ARG A 260 4.52 16.94 12.50
C ARG A 260 5.31 16.59 13.76
N LEU A 261 4.74 16.87 14.93
CA LEU A 261 5.37 16.63 16.24
C LEU A 261 4.92 15.29 16.85
N ALA A 262 3.80 14.75 16.40
CA ALA A 262 3.22 13.54 16.96
C ALA A 262 4.15 12.33 16.76
N PRO A 263 4.31 11.48 17.80
CA PRO A 263 5.03 10.23 17.66
C PRO A 263 4.29 9.32 16.68
N ARG A 264 5.04 8.44 16.01
CA ARG A 264 4.44 7.48 15.08
C ARG A 264 3.60 6.46 15.84
N VAL A 265 2.39 6.22 15.34
CA VAL A 265 1.40 5.34 15.98
C VAL A 265 1.73 3.85 15.76
N SER A 266 2.60 3.52 14.80
CA SER A 266 3.02 2.14 14.57
C SER A 266 4.29 1.81 15.33
N ASP A 267 4.29 0.69 16.05
CA ASP A 267 5.49 0.09 16.63
C ASP A 267 6.44 -0.34 15.49
N GLU A 268 7.48 0.47 15.27
CA GLU A 268 8.44 0.25 14.18
C GLU A 268 9.36 -0.92 14.48
N THR A 269 9.65 -1.24 15.74
CA THR A 269 10.54 -2.36 16.11
C THR A 269 10.04 -3.69 15.56
N LYS A 270 8.71 -3.87 15.45
CA LYS A 270 8.05 -5.07 14.90
C LYS A 270 7.95 -5.08 13.37
N LYS A 271 8.41 -4.03 12.69
CA LYS A 271 8.28 -3.83 11.24
C LYS A 271 9.58 -3.45 10.54
N TRP A 272 10.52 -2.88 11.28
CA TRP A 272 11.71 -2.25 10.74
C TRP A 272 12.83 -3.27 10.55
N LEU A 273 13.39 -3.28 9.35
CA LEU A 273 14.54 -4.08 8.99
C LEU A 273 15.69 -3.12 8.67
N SER A 274 16.90 -3.49 9.08
CA SER A 274 18.08 -2.89 8.45
C SER A 274 18.10 -3.26 6.97
N TRP A 275 18.75 -2.45 6.15
CA TRP A 275 18.84 -2.77 4.73
C TRP A 275 19.51 -4.13 4.46
N PRO A 276 20.61 -4.51 5.16
CA PRO A 276 21.17 -5.86 5.06
C PRO A 276 20.18 -6.99 5.47
N GLU A 277 19.37 -6.79 6.51
CA GLU A 277 18.32 -7.77 6.88
C GLU A 277 17.32 -7.97 5.74
N TYR A 278 16.92 -6.89 5.05
CA TYR A 278 16.03 -6.98 3.89
C TYR A 278 16.68 -7.69 2.70
N LEU A 279 17.95 -7.40 2.40
CA LEU A 279 18.69 -8.15 1.36
C LEU A 279 18.79 -9.64 1.70
N GLY A 280 18.93 -9.99 2.99
CA GLY A 280 18.85 -11.37 3.46
C GLY A 280 17.49 -12.04 3.14
N VAL A 281 16.38 -11.31 3.28
CA VAL A 281 15.04 -11.79 2.86
C VAL A 281 14.98 -12.08 1.36
N VAL A 282 15.56 -11.20 0.54
CA VAL A 282 15.63 -11.40 -0.92
C VAL A 282 16.42 -12.67 -1.22
N GLN A 283 17.59 -12.84 -0.60
CA GLN A 283 18.45 -13.99 -0.83
C GLN A 283 17.78 -15.31 -0.43
N GLN A 284 17.11 -15.35 0.72
CA GLN A 284 16.37 -16.55 1.14
C GLN A 284 15.24 -16.90 0.17
N SER A 285 14.57 -15.90 -0.42
CA SER A 285 13.56 -16.15 -1.44
C SER A 285 14.13 -16.68 -2.76
N LEU A 286 15.37 -16.29 -3.14
CA LEU A 286 16.08 -16.88 -4.28
C LEU A 286 16.44 -18.34 -3.99
N THR A 287 17.01 -18.62 -2.82
CA THR A 287 17.35 -20.00 -2.41
C THR A 287 16.13 -20.93 -2.43
N GLU A 288 14.95 -20.43 -2.04
CA GLU A 288 13.70 -21.19 -2.14
C GLU A 288 13.34 -21.52 -3.60
N VAL A 289 13.53 -20.58 -4.53
CA VAL A 289 13.32 -20.82 -5.97
C VAL A 289 14.30 -21.87 -6.48
N ASP A 290 15.59 -21.73 -6.17
CA ASP A 290 16.64 -22.67 -6.59
C ASP A 290 16.38 -24.09 -6.08
N GLN A 291 15.96 -24.23 -4.83
CA GLN A 291 15.60 -25.53 -4.25
C GLN A 291 14.42 -26.18 -4.97
N LEU A 292 13.39 -25.40 -5.30
CA LEU A 292 12.24 -25.90 -6.03
C LEU A 292 12.60 -26.31 -7.46
N LEU A 293 13.46 -25.53 -8.14
CA LEU A 293 13.93 -25.85 -9.48
C LEU A 293 14.79 -27.12 -9.50
N ARG A 294 15.73 -27.28 -8.55
CA ARG A 294 16.57 -28.49 -8.45
C ARG A 294 15.77 -29.75 -8.14
N ALA A 295 14.67 -29.62 -7.40
CA ALA A 295 13.78 -30.73 -7.09
C ALA A 295 12.80 -31.05 -8.23
N TYR A 296 12.70 -30.19 -9.24
CA TYR A 296 11.77 -30.34 -10.34
C TYR A 296 12.38 -31.16 -11.47
N ASN A 297 11.82 -32.35 -11.70
CA ASN A 297 12.24 -33.26 -12.78
C ASN A 297 11.23 -33.30 -13.95
N GLY A 298 10.29 -32.35 -14.01
CA GLY A 298 9.26 -32.32 -15.05
C GLY A 298 9.71 -31.54 -16.29
N PRO A 299 8.93 -31.59 -17.38
CA PRO A 299 9.21 -30.79 -18.57
C PRO A 299 9.04 -29.30 -18.28
N ASP A 300 9.75 -28.47 -19.02
CA ASP A 300 9.57 -27.03 -18.93
C ASP A 300 8.18 -26.61 -19.42
N PRO A 301 7.60 -25.52 -18.87
CA PRO A 301 6.30 -25.03 -19.33
C PRO A 301 6.42 -24.41 -20.73
N GLU A 302 5.82 -25.03 -21.76
CA GLU A 302 5.94 -24.56 -23.15
C GLU A 302 4.75 -23.69 -23.62
N THR A 303 3.51 -23.98 -23.22
CA THR A 303 2.31 -23.26 -23.70
C THR A 303 1.26 -23.00 -22.63
N VAL A 304 0.49 -21.91 -22.75
CA VAL A 304 -0.55 -21.47 -21.79
C VAL A 304 -1.74 -22.44 -21.72
N GLU A 305 -1.95 -23.22 -22.78
CA GLU A 305 -3.06 -24.18 -22.94
C GLU A 305 -2.83 -25.49 -22.15
N ALA A 306 -1.60 -25.71 -21.66
CA ALA A 306 -1.27 -26.87 -20.88
C ALA A 306 -1.93 -26.87 -19.48
N SER A 307 -2.29 -28.07 -19.01
CA SER A 307 -2.61 -28.29 -17.61
C SER A 307 -1.32 -28.28 -16.79
N PHE A 308 -1.00 -27.15 -16.15
CA PHE A 308 0.19 -27.05 -15.32
C PHE A 308 0.09 -27.89 -14.04
N THR A 309 1.20 -28.50 -13.67
CA THR A 309 1.28 -29.28 -12.43
C THR A 309 1.26 -28.37 -11.19
N VAL A 310 0.99 -28.97 -10.03
CA VAL A 310 1.01 -28.24 -8.76
C VAL A 310 2.42 -27.71 -8.46
N GLU A 311 3.44 -28.47 -8.83
CA GLU A 311 4.85 -28.15 -8.70
C GLU A 311 5.23 -26.95 -9.57
N GLN A 312 4.85 -26.95 -10.85
CA GLN A 312 5.10 -25.84 -11.76
C GLN A 312 4.49 -24.54 -11.22
N ARG A 313 3.23 -24.61 -10.76
CA ARG A 313 2.56 -23.45 -10.16
C ARG A 313 3.24 -23.00 -8.86
N ARG A 314 3.73 -23.93 -8.05
CA ARG A 314 4.48 -23.60 -6.81
C ARG A 314 5.78 -22.87 -7.13
N ILE A 315 6.54 -23.34 -8.12
CA ILE A 315 7.76 -22.67 -8.60
C ILE A 315 7.43 -21.26 -9.06
N SER A 316 6.42 -21.08 -9.92
CA SER A 316 6.04 -19.77 -10.44
C SER A 316 5.62 -18.78 -9.35
N VAL A 317 4.92 -19.24 -8.32
CA VAL A 317 4.55 -18.40 -7.17
C VAL A 317 5.79 -17.99 -6.36
N ALA A 318 6.73 -18.91 -6.15
CA ALA A 318 7.99 -18.59 -5.46
C ALA A 318 8.84 -17.62 -6.28
N TYR A 319 8.93 -17.82 -7.60
CA TYR A 319 9.65 -16.98 -8.54
C TYR A 319 9.08 -15.55 -8.56
N GLN A 320 7.75 -15.42 -8.69
CA GLN A 320 7.07 -14.12 -8.62
C GLN A 320 7.35 -13.41 -7.30
N LYS A 321 7.31 -14.13 -6.16
CA LYS A 321 7.63 -13.56 -4.84
C LYS A 321 9.06 -13.04 -4.80
N TYR A 322 10.03 -13.84 -5.24
CA TYR A 322 11.44 -13.45 -5.31
C TYR A 322 11.63 -12.18 -6.15
N LEU A 323 11.12 -12.17 -7.38
CA LEU A 323 11.27 -11.03 -8.28
C LEU A 323 10.65 -9.75 -7.71
N ILE A 324 9.48 -9.83 -7.07
CA ILE A 324 8.88 -8.67 -6.40
C ILE A 324 9.81 -8.11 -5.31
N LEU A 325 10.39 -8.97 -4.47
CA LEU A 325 11.30 -8.56 -3.40
C LEU A 325 12.61 -7.98 -3.97
N ALA A 326 13.16 -8.62 -5.00
CA ALA A 326 14.39 -8.20 -5.67
C ALA A 326 14.21 -6.86 -6.39
N ILE A 327 13.08 -6.64 -7.09
CA ILE A 327 12.78 -5.35 -7.72
C ILE A 327 12.68 -4.26 -6.66
N PHE A 328 12.09 -4.50 -5.50
CA PHE A 328 12.11 -3.50 -4.42
C PHE A 328 13.52 -3.21 -3.88
N ALA A 329 14.42 -4.19 -3.90
CA ALA A 329 15.82 -3.99 -3.51
C ALA A 329 16.59 -3.14 -4.52
N SER A 330 16.33 -3.31 -5.83
CA SER A 330 16.97 -2.50 -6.88
C SER A 330 16.29 -1.15 -7.09
N ILE A 331 14.96 -1.11 -6.99
CA ILE A 331 14.11 0.04 -7.26
C ILE A 331 13.15 0.20 -6.08
N PRO A 332 13.52 1.01 -5.07
CA PRO A 332 12.68 1.25 -3.90
C PRO A 332 11.53 2.22 -4.23
N ASP A 333 10.69 1.83 -5.19
CA ASP A 333 9.52 2.61 -5.58
C ASP A 333 8.26 2.22 -4.78
N ARG A 334 7.12 2.83 -5.10
CA ARG A 334 5.84 2.51 -4.46
C ARG A 334 5.37 1.16 -4.98
N GLN A 335 4.66 0.41 -4.15
CA GLN A 335 4.03 -0.86 -4.58
C GLN A 335 3.11 -0.75 -5.80
N ARG A 336 2.61 0.46 -6.10
CA ARG A 336 1.89 0.76 -7.35
C ARG A 336 2.73 0.41 -8.58
N THR A 337 4.00 0.81 -8.59
CA THR A 337 4.93 0.53 -9.69
C THR A 337 4.98 -0.96 -9.96
N ILE A 338 5.17 -1.77 -8.92
CA ILE A 338 5.28 -3.24 -9.05
C ILE A 338 4.01 -3.88 -9.58
N ARG A 339 2.85 -3.52 -9.02
CA ARG A 339 1.59 -4.20 -9.36
C ARG A 339 1.03 -3.81 -10.73
N GLU A 340 1.42 -2.64 -11.25
CA GLU A 340 0.98 -2.09 -12.54
C GLU A 340 2.06 -2.26 -13.63
N LEU A 341 3.12 -3.04 -13.39
CA LEU A 341 4.11 -3.35 -14.43
C LEU A 341 3.47 -4.15 -15.56
N GLU A 342 3.59 -3.66 -16.79
CA GLU A 342 3.17 -4.31 -18.02
C GLU A 342 4.38 -4.65 -18.91
N LEU A 343 4.41 -5.89 -19.40
CA LEU A 343 5.39 -6.33 -20.40
C LEU A 343 5.32 -5.46 -21.65
N ASP A 344 6.49 -5.16 -22.21
CA ASP A 344 6.69 -4.40 -23.47
C ASP A 344 6.24 -2.93 -23.43
N ARG A 345 5.70 -2.45 -22.30
CA ARG A 345 5.28 -1.05 -22.12
C ARG A 345 6.07 -0.38 -21.01
N SER A 346 5.91 -0.86 -19.79
CA SER A 346 6.55 -0.27 -18.60
C SER A 346 7.65 -1.15 -18.03
N PHE A 347 7.66 -2.44 -18.37
CA PHE A 347 8.72 -3.37 -18.01
C PHE A 347 9.38 -3.88 -19.30
N VAL A 348 10.60 -3.40 -19.55
CA VAL A 348 11.26 -3.54 -20.86
C VAL A 348 12.70 -3.99 -20.67
N LYS A 349 13.21 -4.75 -21.65
CA LYS A 349 14.64 -5.07 -21.75
C LYS A 349 15.34 -3.96 -22.52
N ASP A 350 16.36 -3.37 -21.92
CA ASP A 350 17.23 -2.39 -22.55
C ASP A 350 18.34 -3.11 -23.32
N ILE A 351 18.34 -2.92 -24.64
CA ILE A 351 19.29 -3.57 -25.55
C ILE A 351 20.72 -3.09 -25.30
N ALA A 352 20.91 -1.83 -24.89
CA ALA A 352 22.23 -1.26 -24.73
C ALA A 352 22.95 -1.78 -23.47
N SER A 353 22.21 -2.03 -22.40
CA SER A 353 22.76 -2.50 -21.12
C SER A 353 22.55 -4.00 -20.87
N ASP A 354 21.84 -4.69 -21.77
CA ASP A 354 21.38 -6.08 -21.60
C ASP A 354 20.69 -6.32 -20.25
N SER A 355 19.97 -5.30 -19.78
CA SER A 355 19.32 -5.30 -18.46
C SER A 355 17.85 -4.95 -18.58
N TRP A 356 17.03 -5.49 -17.67
CA TRP A 356 15.64 -5.11 -17.57
C TRP A 356 15.50 -3.78 -16.83
N GLY A 357 14.49 -2.99 -17.18
CA GLY A 357 14.22 -1.73 -16.52
C GLY A 357 12.74 -1.37 -16.49
N ILE A 358 12.42 -0.40 -15.64
CA ILE A 358 11.07 0.15 -15.51
C ILE A 358 11.00 1.53 -16.18
N LYS A 359 10.14 1.66 -17.18
CA LYS A 359 9.79 2.94 -17.81
C LYS A 359 8.52 3.51 -17.19
N HIS A 360 8.57 4.76 -16.77
CA HIS A 360 7.43 5.47 -16.19
C HIS A 360 7.08 6.70 -17.01
N ALA A 361 5.90 6.68 -17.64
CA ALA A 361 5.28 7.88 -18.16
C ALA A 361 4.67 8.72 -17.02
N PRO A 362 4.31 10.01 -17.27
CA PRO A 362 3.75 10.89 -16.24
C PRO A 362 2.53 10.36 -15.48
N ASP A 363 1.72 9.48 -16.08
CA ASP A 363 0.52 8.91 -15.45
C ASP A 363 0.77 7.60 -14.69
N ASP A 364 1.92 6.95 -14.92
CA ASP A 364 2.24 5.65 -14.35
C ASP A 364 2.60 5.75 -12.85
N TYR A 365 2.97 6.93 -12.37
CA TYR A 365 3.35 7.15 -10.98
C TYR A 365 2.72 8.39 -10.34
N LYS A 366 2.74 8.43 -9.00
CA LYS A 366 1.96 9.41 -8.21
C LYS A 366 2.30 10.87 -8.54
N THR A 367 3.56 11.13 -8.86
CA THR A 367 4.13 12.48 -8.97
C THR A 367 4.56 12.81 -10.40
N GLY A 368 4.16 12.02 -11.40
CA GLY A 368 4.56 12.25 -12.79
C GLY A 368 3.93 13.50 -13.41
N LYS A 369 2.75 13.92 -12.96
CA LYS A 369 2.21 15.25 -13.31
C LYS A 369 3.09 16.42 -12.84
N THR A 370 3.94 16.20 -11.84
CA THR A 370 4.84 17.24 -11.28
C THR A 370 6.26 17.10 -11.83
N TYR A 371 6.77 15.87 -11.97
CA TYR A 371 8.16 15.62 -12.34
C TYR A 371 8.34 15.09 -13.77
N GLY A 372 7.27 14.89 -14.53
CA GLY A 372 7.32 14.44 -15.92
C GLY A 372 7.58 12.95 -16.10
N GLU A 373 8.32 12.60 -17.15
CA GLU A 373 8.84 11.26 -17.40
C GLU A 373 10.11 11.03 -16.57
N ARG A 374 10.35 9.79 -16.15
CA ARG A 374 11.57 9.42 -15.40
C ARG A 374 12.57 8.75 -16.32
N PRO A 375 13.88 8.87 -16.02
CA PRO A 375 14.87 8.03 -16.68
C PRO A 375 14.53 6.55 -16.46
N LEU A 376 14.98 5.70 -17.38
CA LEU A 376 14.81 4.26 -17.27
C LEU A 376 15.37 3.78 -15.92
N LEU A 377 14.51 3.16 -15.12
CA LEU A 377 14.92 2.62 -13.83
C LEU A 377 15.51 1.23 -14.09
N GLN A 378 16.81 1.19 -14.40
CA GLN A 378 17.52 -0.06 -14.67
C GLN A 378 17.58 -0.94 -13.43
N LEU A 379 17.32 -2.22 -13.61
CA LEU A 379 17.57 -3.27 -12.62
C LEU A 379 19.01 -3.74 -12.72
N SER A 380 19.50 -4.38 -11.65
CA SER A 380 20.81 -5.02 -11.68
C SER A 380 20.88 -6.06 -12.81
N PRO A 381 21.94 -6.08 -13.64
CA PRO A 381 22.13 -7.12 -14.67
C PRO A 381 22.08 -8.55 -14.11
N SER A 382 22.48 -8.73 -12.83
CA SER A 382 22.37 -10.03 -12.15
C SER A 382 20.94 -10.56 -12.01
N LEU A 383 19.91 -9.71 -12.14
CA LEU A 383 18.51 -10.14 -12.15
C LEU A 383 18.02 -10.57 -13.53
N THR A 384 18.73 -10.21 -14.62
CA THR A 384 18.30 -10.50 -15.99
C THR A 384 17.99 -11.98 -16.22
N PRO A 385 18.88 -12.94 -15.86
CA PRO A 385 18.59 -14.36 -16.09
C PRO A 385 17.31 -14.81 -15.37
N ALA A 386 17.09 -14.30 -14.17
CA ALA A 386 15.92 -14.67 -13.39
C ALA A 386 14.63 -14.07 -13.96
N ILE A 387 14.68 -12.81 -14.39
CA ILE A 387 13.56 -12.14 -15.04
C ILE A 387 13.19 -12.86 -16.34
N GLU A 388 14.18 -13.19 -17.16
CA GLU A 388 13.97 -13.90 -18.41
C GLU A 388 13.37 -15.27 -18.14
N GLY A 389 13.98 -16.08 -17.28
CA GLY A 389 13.46 -17.39 -16.89
C GLY A 389 12.00 -17.33 -16.40
N PHE A 390 11.66 -16.32 -15.62
CA PHE A 390 10.27 -16.11 -15.21
C PHE A 390 9.35 -15.73 -16.36
N VAL A 391 9.71 -14.70 -17.13
CA VAL A 391 8.84 -14.14 -18.18
C VAL A 391 8.60 -15.16 -19.29
N SER A 392 9.62 -15.92 -19.70
CA SER A 392 9.52 -16.89 -20.79
C SER A 392 8.92 -18.23 -20.36
N HIS A 393 9.21 -18.73 -19.15
CA HIS A 393 8.82 -20.09 -18.74
C HIS A 393 7.85 -20.14 -17.57
N TRP A 394 8.10 -19.43 -16.47
CA TRP A 394 7.33 -19.66 -15.24
C TRP A 394 6.07 -18.80 -15.13
N ARG A 395 6.02 -17.65 -15.79
CA ARG A 395 4.88 -16.73 -15.72
C ARG A 395 3.61 -17.37 -16.30
N LEU A 396 3.74 -18.18 -17.35
CA LEU A 396 2.61 -18.83 -18.02
C LEU A 396 1.86 -19.83 -17.12
N CYS A 397 2.54 -20.46 -16.15
CA CYS A 397 1.90 -21.33 -15.16
C CYS A 397 0.95 -20.59 -14.21
N LEU A 398 1.02 -19.25 -14.16
CA LEU A 398 0.08 -18.40 -13.41
C LEU A 398 -1.14 -17.99 -14.25
N ARG A 399 -1.21 -18.42 -15.52
CA ARG A 399 -2.30 -18.17 -16.47
C ARG A 399 -2.75 -16.71 -16.57
N PRO A 400 -1.81 -15.75 -16.74
CA PRO A 400 -2.14 -14.34 -16.72
C PRO A 400 -3.13 -13.99 -17.84
N GLN A 401 -4.21 -13.28 -17.50
CA GLN A 401 -5.21 -12.81 -18.48
C GLN A 401 -4.88 -11.43 -19.07
N THR A 402 -3.74 -10.85 -18.67
CA THR A 402 -3.36 -9.48 -19.03
C THR A 402 -1.86 -9.41 -19.33
N LYS A 403 -1.40 -8.25 -19.83
CA LYS A 403 0.02 -7.95 -20.03
C LYS A 403 0.78 -7.64 -18.72
N HIS A 404 0.10 -7.63 -17.58
CA HIS A 404 0.75 -7.36 -16.29
C HIS A 404 1.79 -8.43 -15.98
N VAL A 405 3.00 -8.02 -15.59
CA VAL A 405 4.11 -8.94 -15.29
C VAL A 405 3.70 -9.91 -14.18
N PHE A 406 3.06 -9.40 -13.13
CA PHE A 406 2.68 -10.17 -11.96
C PHE A 406 1.16 -10.28 -11.80
N VAL A 407 0.69 -11.46 -11.41
CA VAL A 407 -0.73 -11.77 -11.27
C VAL A 407 -1.03 -12.50 -9.97
N GLN A 408 -2.27 -12.41 -9.52
CA GLN A 408 -2.77 -13.15 -8.38
C GLN A 408 -2.84 -14.64 -8.73
N PRO A 409 -2.14 -15.53 -8.01
CA PRO A 409 -2.07 -16.94 -8.41
C PRO A 409 -3.43 -17.63 -8.52
N ARG A 410 -4.40 -17.23 -7.68
CA ARG A 410 -5.74 -17.85 -7.61
C ARG A 410 -6.71 -17.34 -8.67
N THR A 411 -6.71 -16.04 -8.93
CA THR A 411 -7.71 -15.38 -9.81
C THR A 411 -7.14 -15.05 -11.18
N CYS A 412 -5.82 -15.11 -11.35
CA CYS A 412 -5.09 -14.75 -12.57
C CYS A 412 -5.20 -13.27 -12.97
N ASN A 413 -5.88 -12.47 -12.15
CA ASN A 413 -6.01 -11.02 -12.30
C ASN A 413 -4.71 -10.30 -11.90
N PRO A 414 -4.50 -9.05 -12.36
CA PRO A 414 -3.39 -8.22 -11.89
C PRO A 414 -3.30 -8.15 -10.36
N LEU A 415 -2.08 -8.04 -9.83
CA LEU A 415 -1.90 -7.87 -8.39
C LEU A 415 -2.59 -6.60 -7.89
N THR A 416 -3.28 -6.70 -6.76
CA THR A 416 -3.80 -5.53 -6.04
C THR A 416 -2.74 -4.95 -5.09
N GLN A 417 -3.01 -3.76 -4.56
CA GLN A 417 -2.23 -3.20 -3.45
C GLN A 417 -2.09 -4.19 -2.28
N ASP A 418 -3.18 -4.84 -1.90
CA ASP A 418 -3.19 -5.81 -0.80
C ASP A 418 -2.40 -7.07 -1.16
N SER A 419 -2.41 -7.47 -2.43
CA SER A 419 -1.62 -8.61 -2.90
C SER A 419 -0.13 -8.36 -2.69
N VAL A 420 0.39 -7.22 -3.16
CA VAL A 420 1.81 -6.86 -2.97
C VAL A 420 2.15 -6.69 -1.49
N TYR A 421 1.27 -6.03 -0.71
CA TYR A 421 1.44 -5.90 0.73
C TYR A 421 1.59 -7.26 1.42
N GLN A 422 0.71 -8.23 1.11
CA GLN A 422 0.75 -9.55 1.72
C GLN A 422 2.00 -10.34 1.30
N ILE A 423 2.41 -10.26 0.03
CA ILE A 423 3.61 -10.94 -0.47
C ILE A 423 4.84 -10.45 0.30
N VAL A 424 5.09 -9.13 0.30
CA VAL A 424 6.25 -8.54 0.97
C VAL A 424 6.19 -8.77 2.48
N SER A 425 5.05 -8.49 3.11
CA SER A 425 4.94 -8.58 4.57
C SER A 425 5.09 -10.01 5.09
N ARG A 426 4.54 -11.00 4.38
CA ARG A 426 4.69 -12.41 4.77
C ARG A 426 6.10 -12.91 4.52
N ALA A 427 6.75 -12.52 3.43
CA ALA A 427 8.14 -12.90 3.16
C ALA A 427 9.08 -12.34 4.24
N CYS A 428 9.00 -11.04 4.55
CA CYS A 428 9.78 -10.44 5.63
C CYS A 428 9.49 -11.14 6.96
N PHE A 429 8.21 -11.39 7.29
CA PHE A 429 7.85 -12.04 8.54
C PHE A 429 8.36 -13.48 8.65
N GLN A 430 8.27 -14.25 7.57
CA GLN A 430 8.70 -15.66 7.55
C GLN A 430 10.18 -15.81 7.94
N TYR A 431 11.03 -14.89 7.46
CA TYR A 431 12.47 -14.97 7.66
C TYR A 431 12.98 -14.16 8.86
N THR A 432 12.27 -13.11 9.28
CA THR A 432 12.76 -12.17 10.31
C THR A 432 11.84 -12.02 11.52
N GLY A 433 10.60 -12.51 11.44
CA GLY A 433 9.56 -12.25 12.44
C GLY A 433 9.01 -10.82 12.41
N LYS A 434 9.48 -9.94 11.51
CA LYS A 434 9.02 -8.55 11.40
C LYS A 434 8.04 -8.37 10.24
N ARG A 435 6.90 -7.71 10.51
CA ARG A 435 5.81 -7.49 9.52
C ARG A 435 6.05 -6.22 8.69
N THR A 436 7.18 -6.17 8.01
CA THR A 436 7.55 -5.04 7.14
C THR A 436 6.51 -4.83 6.04
N ASN A 437 6.22 -3.57 5.72
CA ASN A 437 5.33 -3.22 4.61
C ASN A 437 6.17 -2.67 3.43
N PRO A 438 5.66 -2.73 2.19
CA PRO A 438 6.42 -2.25 1.03
C PRO A 438 6.85 -0.78 1.10
N HIS A 439 6.08 0.07 1.78
CA HIS A 439 6.42 1.49 1.89
C HIS A 439 7.64 1.71 2.80
N LEU A 440 7.77 0.93 3.88
CA LEU A 440 8.91 1.02 4.79
C LEU A 440 10.23 0.66 4.12
N LEU A 441 10.23 -0.18 3.07
CA LEU A 441 11.45 -0.48 2.32
C LEU A 441 12.11 0.79 1.74
N ARG A 442 11.28 1.76 1.34
CA ARG A 442 11.74 3.08 0.87
C ARG A 442 12.38 3.89 1.99
N ASP A 443 11.80 3.83 3.18
CA ASP A 443 12.33 4.51 4.36
C ASP A 443 13.67 3.89 4.78
N MET A 444 13.76 2.55 4.74
CA MET A 444 14.95 1.78 5.13
C MET A 444 16.15 2.10 4.27
N ILE A 445 16.02 2.06 2.93
CA ILE A 445 17.15 2.37 2.04
C ILE A 445 17.60 3.82 2.18
N VAL A 446 16.66 4.78 2.28
CA VAL A 446 17.03 6.19 2.46
C VAL A 446 17.76 6.39 3.78
N THR A 447 17.29 5.76 4.84
CA THR A 447 17.93 5.82 6.16
C THR A 447 19.33 5.21 6.11
N HIS A 448 19.46 4.00 5.55
CA HIS A 448 20.73 3.31 5.40
C HIS A 448 21.77 4.09 4.59
N VAL A 449 21.38 4.65 3.44
CA VAL A 449 22.29 5.46 2.60
C VAL A 449 22.71 6.73 3.34
N ARG A 450 21.83 7.33 4.14
CA ARG A 450 22.17 8.52 4.95
C ARG A 450 23.01 8.22 6.20
N GLU A 451 23.06 6.97 6.62
CA GLU A 451 23.97 6.48 7.67
C GLU A 451 25.34 6.08 7.10
N SER A 452 25.47 5.99 5.78
CA SER A 452 26.73 5.72 5.08
C SER A 452 27.44 7.01 4.65
N ASP A 453 28.66 6.87 4.11
CA ASP A 453 29.47 7.97 3.53
C ASP A 453 28.95 8.47 2.17
N ALA A 454 27.65 8.31 1.89
CA ALA A 454 27.07 8.75 0.63
C ALA A 454 27.10 10.29 0.53
N SER A 455 27.66 10.78 -0.57
CA SER A 455 27.67 12.21 -0.89
C SER A 455 26.25 12.76 -1.09
N GLU A 456 26.08 14.07 -0.91
CA GLU A 456 24.80 14.75 -1.21
C GLU A 456 24.38 14.57 -2.69
N LYS A 457 25.35 14.49 -3.62
CA LYS A 457 25.08 14.18 -5.04
C LYS A 457 24.45 12.80 -5.21
N GLN A 458 24.93 11.79 -4.48
CA GLN A 458 24.34 10.43 -4.52
C GLN A 458 22.94 10.42 -3.89
N LEU A 459 22.73 11.17 -2.80
CA LEU A 459 21.42 11.29 -2.15
C LEU A 459 20.39 12.00 -3.04
N GLU A 460 20.81 13.03 -3.76
CA GLU A 460 20.00 13.73 -4.76
C GLU A 460 19.66 12.81 -5.93
N ALA A 461 20.65 12.09 -6.48
CA ALA A 461 20.43 11.11 -7.53
C ALA A 461 19.44 10.01 -7.09
N LEU A 462 19.56 9.51 -5.85
CA LEU A 462 18.60 8.57 -5.27
C LEU A 462 17.20 9.19 -5.13
N ALA A 463 17.09 10.47 -4.76
CA ALA A 463 15.79 11.14 -4.66
C ALA A 463 15.09 11.22 -6.02
N LEU A 464 15.82 11.63 -7.07
CA LEU A 464 15.35 11.63 -8.46
C LEU A 464 14.99 10.21 -8.91
N PHE A 465 15.84 9.23 -8.59
CA PHE A 465 15.61 7.80 -8.83
C PHE A 465 14.44 7.23 -8.03
N MET A 466 13.90 7.92 -7.04
CA MET A 466 12.70 7.52 -6.29
C MET A 466 11.45 8.39 -6.62
N GLY A 467 11.60 9.34 -7.55
CA GLY A 467 10.53 10.20 -8.06
C GLY A 467 10.08 11.31 -7.11
N HIS A 468 11.01 11.90 -6.35
CA HIS A 468 10.74 13.03 -5.45
C HIS A 468 11.97 13.93 -5.23
N SER A 469 11.77 15.13 -4.67
CA SER A 469 12.88 16.00 -4.30
C SER A 469 13.67 15.50 -3.09
N ILE A 470 14.89 16.02 -2.90
CA ILE A 470 15.72 15.72 -1.73
C ILE A 470 15.08 16.21 -0.42
N GLN A 471 14.34 17.32 -0.46
CA GLN A 471 13.60 17.82 0.71
C GLN A 471 12.49 16.84 1.12
N VAL A 472 11.77 16.28 0.14
CA VAL A 472 10.76 15.24 0.40
C VAL A 472 11.42 13.98 0.94
N GLN A 473 12.59 13.59 0.40
CA GLN A 473 13.38 12.48 0.90
C GLN A 473 13.71 12.65 2.40
N ARG A 474 14.27 13.81 2.78
CA ARG A 474 14.64 14.16 4.16
C ARG A 474 13.45 14.23 5.11
N ALA A 475 12.33 14.81 4.67
CA ALA A 475 11.17 15.01 5.54
C ALA A 475 10.34 13.74 5.76
N SER A 476 10.28 12.85 4.77
CA SER A 476 9.32 11.73 4.77
C SER A 476 9.97 10.36 5.03
N TYR A 477 11.19 10.14 4.53
CA TYR A 477 11.81 8.79 4.46
C TYR A 477 13.02 8.64 5.37
N ASP A 478 13.79 9.70 5.65
CA ASP A 478 14.91 9.66 6.61
C ASP A 478 14.36 9.39 8.02
N ARG A 479 14.66 8.20 8.56
CA ARG A 479 14.19 7.76 9.88
C ARG A 479 15.23 7.91 10.99
N ARG A 480 16.41 8.46 10.70
CA ARG A 480 17.42 8.76 11.72
C ARG A 480 16.83 9.66 12.82
N THR A 481 17.18 9.34 14.06
CA THR A 481 16.81 10.14 15.23
C THR A 481 17.54 11.48 15.22
N LEU A 482 17.16 12.40 16.11
CA LEU A 482 17.91 13.65 16.27
C LEU A 482 19.35 13.38 16.68
N ASN A 483 19.59 12.41 17.56
CA ASN A 483 20.93 12.03 18.01
C ASN A 483 21.78 11.51 16.84
N ASP A 484 21.24 10.63 16.00
CA ASP A 484 21.93 10.11 14.82
C ASP A 484 22.33 11.22 13.85
N LYS A 485 21.48 12.25 13.70
CA LYS A 485 21.73 13.39 12.83
C LYS A 485 22.81 14.34 13.37
N VAL A 486 22.95 14.41 14.70
CA VAL A 486 23.93 15.29 15.37
C VAL A 486 25.27 14.57 15.57
N ALA A 487 25.30 13.23 15.57
CA ALA A 487 26.50 12.43 15.78
C ALA A 487 27.73 12.86 14.93
N PRO A 488 27.59 13.14 13.62
CA PRO A 488 28.74 13.58 12.81
C PRO A 488 29.34 14.91 13.28
N ALA A 489 28.52 15.84 13.78
CA ALA A 489 29.00 17.11 14.34
C ALA A 489 29.77 16.89 15.64
N VAL A 490 29.29 15.97 16.50
CA VAL A 490 29.99 15.59 17.73
C VAL A 490 31.34 14.96 17.43
N GLU A 491 31.40 14.07 16.43
CA GLU A 491 32.64 13.44 15.99
C GLU A 491 33.64 14.44 15.40
N LEU A 492 33.16 15.37 14.56
CA LEU A 492 33.97 16.46 14.00
C LEU A 492 34.58 17.34 15.10
N ILE A 493 33.80 17.75 16.10
CA ILE A 493 34.30 18.56 17.21
C ILE A 493 35.34 17.78 18.01
N ARG A 494 35.11 16.48 18.26
CA ARG A 494 36.06 15.61 18.97
C ARG A 494 37.38 15.48 18.20
N SER A 495 37.32 15.27 16.88
CA SER A 495 38.53 15.13 16.06
C SER A 495 39.34 16.43 16.02
N LEU A 496 38.69 17.59 15.84
CA LEU A 496 39.34 18.90 15.90
C LEU A 496 40.04 19.14 17.24
N ASN A 497 39.37 18.83 18.36
CA ASN A 497 39.95 19.01 19.69
C ASN A 497 41.15 18.07 19.94
N SER A 498 41.10 16.83 19.43
CA SER A 498 42.23 15.89 19.56
C SER A 498 43.48 16.35 18.81
N VAL A 499 43.32 16.96 17.63
CA VAL A 499 44.43 17.53 16.84
C VAL A 499 45.02 18.77 17.52
N SER A 500 44.20 19.58 18.17
CA SER A 500 44.66 20.75 18.95
C SER A 500 45.37 20.39 20.25
N LEU A 501 45.12 19.22 20.84
CA LEU A 501 45.78 18.76 22.07
C LEU A 501 47.09 17.99 21.80
N MET A 502 47.37 17.63 20.55
CA MET A 502 48.63 16.99 20.13
C MET A 502 49.65 17.98 19.55
N LYS A 503 49.29 19.25 19.43
CA LYS A 503 50.21 20.37 19.16
C LYS A 503 50.49 21.09 20.46
#